data_AF-A0A937XPN7-F1
#
_entry.id   AF-A0A937XPN7-F1
#
_cell.length_a   1.000
_cell.length_b   1.000
_cell.length_c   1.000
_cell.angle_alpha   90.00
_cell.angle_beta   90.00
_cell.angle_gamma   90.00
#
_symmetry.space_group_name_H-M   'P 1'
#
loop_
_entity.id
_entity.type
_entity.pdbx_description
1 polymer ?
#
loop_
_entity_poly.entity_id
_entity_poly.type
_entity_poly.pdbx_seq_one_letter_code
_entity_poly.pdbx_strand_id
1 'polypeptide(L)'
;MLSEGLLEKELYRLVTLRENGQLIEMSALQAASRSLLTEAIKGKRLSQKYVLELARQAERELVEIEAERYARLVALRRQGEERLADHRHRGLSPPVLLPHPDDIVIDPFQYKAVVIGPETPEQARVYADIAWVRDYAQLCSFQAELVGNGPKLPHEGKLICAFMFLAHLIDLRLPRSCRWKEGDALALAVDWRRLSRLDREQRIATGFARLIERTTAVPRSVTRDSS
;
A
#
# COMPACT_ATOMS: atom_id res chain seq x y z
N MET A 1 5.09 -17.03 38.23
CA MET A 1 4.50 -16.03 37.30
C MET A 1 4.99 -14.59 37.52
N LEU A 2 5.72 -14.25 38.60
CA LEU A 2 6.28 -12.89 38.82
C LEU A 2 7.66 -12.65 38.14
N SER A 3 8.27 -13.68 37.54
CA SER A 3 9.65 -13.63 37.02
C SER A 3 9.76 -13.18 35.56
N GLU A 4 8.78 -13.50 34.72
CA GLU A 4 8.85 -13.32 33.26
C GLU A 4 8.81 -11.84 32.87
N GLY A 5 7.87 -11.07 33.44
CA GLY A 5 7.75 -9.63 33.19
C GLY A 5 8.83 -8.75 33.85
N LEU A 6 9.56 -9.26 34.86
CA LEU A 6 10.74 -8.57 35.40
C LEU A 6 11.96 -8.80 34.51
N LEU A 7 12.15 -10.02 34.02
CA LEU A 7 13.22 -10.36 33.09
C LEU A 7 13.10 -9.56 31.79
N GLU A 8 11.90 -9.48 31.23
CA GLU A 8 11.62 -8.71 30.02
C GLU A 8 11.99 -7.22 30.19
N LYS A 9 11.59 -6.62 31.31
CA LYS A 9 11.93 -5.22 31.63
C LYS A 9 13.44 -5.00 31.75
N GLU A 10 14.17 -5.93 32.36
CA GLU A 10 15.63 -5.83 32.46
C GLU A 10 16.32 -6.05 31.11
N LEU A 11 15.80 -6.92 30.25
CA LEU A 11 16.36 -7.16 28.91
C LEU A 11 16.25 -5.93 28.00
N TYR A 12 15.15 -5.16 28.12
CA TYR A 12 14.94 -3.94 27.35
C TYR A 12 15.52 -2.67 28.00
N ARG A 13 16.07 -2.78 29.22
CA ARG A 13 16.71 -1.65 29.90
C ARG A 13 17.94 -1.19 29.13
N LEU A 14 18.07 0.13 28.95
CA LEU A 14 19.25 0.74 28.34
C LEU A 14 20.46 0.62 29.28
N VAL A 15 21.58 0.21 28.71
CA VAL A 15 22.89 0.12 29.36
C VAL A 15 23.92 0.89 28.54
N THR A 16 24.85 1.56 29.22
CA THR A 16 25.95 2.29 28.60
C THR A 16 27.16 1.37 28.44
N LEU A 17 27.61 1.17 27.20
CA LEU A 17 28.79 0.37 26.88
C LEU A 17 29.84 1.22 26.19
N ARG A 18 31.12 0.91 26.47
CA ARG A 18 32.26 1.57 25.84
C ARG A 18 32.88 0.64 24.81
N GLU A 19 32.72 0.95 23.53
CA GLU A 19 33.31 0.21 22.42
C GLU A 19 34.16 1.17 21.57
N ASN A 20 35.38 0.78 21.22
CA ASN A 20 36.30 1.56 20.36
C ASN A 20 36.50 3.02 20.81
N GLY A 21 36.42 3.28 22.12
CA GLY A 21 36.57 4.61 22.70
C GLY A 21 35.30 5.47 22.71
N GLN A 22 34.21 5.03 22.07
CA GLN A 22 32.91 5.72 22.09
C GLN A 22 31.96 5.08 23.11
N LEU A 23 31.10 5.91 23.71
CA LEU A 23 30.00 5.47 24.55
C LEU A 23 28.77 5.26 23.68
N ILE A 24 28.23 4.04 23.68
CA ILE A 24 27.04 3.68 22.93
C ILE A 24 26.00 3.20 23.94
N GLU A 25 24.80 3.77 23.87
CA GLU A 25 23.63 3.31 24.63
C GLU A 25 22.87 2.27 23.81
N MET A 26 22.64 1.10 24.41
CA MET A 26 21.84 0.04 23.79
C MET A 26 21.14 -0.78 24.88
N SER A 27 20.10 -1.54 24.51
CA SER A 27 19.44 -2.44 25.47
C SER A 27 20.36 -3.56 25.93
N ALA A 28 20.14 -4.10 27.14
CA ALA A 28 20.89 -5.23 27.67
C ALA A 28 20.86 -6.45 26.72
N LEU A 29 19.71 -6.70 26.08
CA LEU A 29 19.56 -7.76 25.08
C LEU A 29 20.45 -7.51 23.84
N GLN A 30 20.49 -6.29 23.32
CA GLN A 30 21.34 -5.92 22.18
C GLN A 30 22.83 -6.06 22.52
N ALA A 31 23.23 -5.62 23.71
CA ALA A 31 24.59 -5.77 24.21
C ALA A 31 25.03 -7.24 24.31
N ALA A 32 24.18 -8.08 24.91
CA ALA A 32 24.43 -9.52 25.02
C ALA A 32 24.54 -10.19 23.64
N SER A 33 23.64 -9.85 22.72
CA SER A 33 23.63 -10.37 21.35
C SER A 33 24.90 -9.97 20.58
N ARG A 34 25.32 -8.70 20.68
CA ARG A 34 26.54 -8.19 20.02
C ARG A 34 27.82 -8.83 20.57
N SER A 35 27.89 -9.01 21.89
CA SER A 35 29.00 -9.72 22.53
C SER A 35 29.09 -11.18 22.04
N LEU A 36 27.96 -11.89 22.05
CA LEU A 36 27.86 -13.26 21.53
C LEU A 36 28.32 -13.37 20.06
N LEU A 37 27.86 -12.46 19.20
CA LEU A 37 28.26 -12.40 17.79
C LEU A 37 29.76 -12.12 17.64
N THR A 38 30.31 -11.19 18.43
CA THR A 38 31.73 -10.84 18.41
C THR A 38 32.60 -12.04 18.78
N GLU A 39 32.19 -12.81 19.79
CA GLU A 39 32.87 -14.02 20.22
C GLU A 39 32.76 -15.17 19.20
N ALA A 40 31.62 -15.28 18.50
CA ALA A 40 31.46 -16.21 17.39
C ALA A 40 32.39 -15.86 16.21
N ILE A 41 32.50 -14.57 15.85
CA ILE A 41 33.40 -14.08 14.79
C ILE A 41 34.87 -14.37 15.15
N LYS A 42 35.25 -14.23 16.43
CA LYS A 42 36.59 -14.57 16.94
C LYS A 42 36.91 -16.07 16.94
N GLY A 43 35.97 -16.94 16.55
CA GLY A 43 36.23 -18.37 16.43
C GLY A 43 35.85 -19.23 17.64
N LYS A 44 35.17 -18.67 18.66
CA LYS A 44 34.74 -19.49 19.81
C LYS A 44 33.66 -20.48 19.38
N ARG A 45 34.01 -21.78 19.37
CA ARG A 45 33.13 -22.88 18.92
C ARG A 45 31.73 -22.87 19.53
N LEU A 46 31.61 -22.65 20.84
CA LEU A 46 30.31 -22.61 21.52
C LEU A 46 29.44 -21.43 21.04
N SER A 47 30.03 -20.24 20.94
CA SER A 47 29.35 -19.04 20.44
C SER A 47 28.93 -19.19 18.97
N GLN A 48 29.80 -19.77 18.13
CA GLN A 48 29.46 -20.07 16.73
C GLN A 48 28.29 -21.03 16.60
N LYS A 49 28.29 -22.13 17.38
CA LYS A 49 27.19 -23.10 17.38
C LYS A 49 25.86 -22.42 17.76
N TYR A 50 25.86 -21.64 18.83
CA TYR A 50 24.65 -20.98 19.32
C TYR A 50 24.12 -19.94 18.33
N VAL A 51 25.00 -19.13 17.72
CA VAL A 51 24.60 -18.18 16.66
C VAL A 51 24.01 -18.89 15.45
N LEU A 52 24.60 -20.00 15.00
CA LEU A 52 24.06 -20.79 13.89
C LEU A 52 22.70 -21.44 14.22
N GLU A 53 22.50 -21.86 15.46
CA GLU A 53 21.21 -22.39 15.92
C GLU A 53 20.13 -21.30 15.92
N LEU A 54 20.44 -20.11 16.46
CA LEU A 54 19.54 -18.96 16.42
C LEU A 54 19.20 -18.55 14.99
N ALA A 55 20.19 -18.50 14.09
CA ALA A 55 19.98 -18.16 12.68
C ALA A 55 19.04 -19.17 12.00
N ARG A 56 19.27 -20.47 12.20
CA ARG A 56 18.40 -21.53 11.66
C ARG A 56 17.00 -21.47 12.21
N GLN A 57 16.85 -21.13 13.50
CA GLN A 57 15.54 -20.98 14.11
C GLN A 57 14.80 -19.79 13.49
N ALA A 58 15.46 -18.63 13.37
CA ALA A 58 14.88 -17.45 12.74
C ALA A 58 14.50 -17.70 11.26
N GLU A 59 15.33 -18.41 10.50
CA GLU A 59 15.01 -18.81 9.13
C GLU A 59 13.78 -19.71 9.06
N ARG A 60 13.65 -20.68 9.96
CA ARG A 60 12.48 -21.57 10.02
C ARG A 60 11.21 -20.79 10.35
N GLU A 61 11.27 -19.90 11.35
CA GLU A 61 10.14 -19.05 11.74
C GLU A 61 9.71 -18.15 10.58
N LEU A 62 10.66 -17.56 9.85
CA LEU A 62 10.36 -16.76 8.66
C LEU A 62 9.68 -17.59 7.56
N VAL A 63 10.20 -18.79 7.27
CA VAL A 63 9.61 -19.69 6.27
C VAL A 63 8.21 -20.13 6.68
N GLU A 64 7.98 -20.41 7.96
CA GLU A 64 6.67 -20.79 8.49
C GLU A 64 5.67 -19.64 8.35
N ILE A 65 6.05 -18.42 8.75
CA ILE A 65 5.22 -17.22 8.59
C ILE A 65 4.89 -16.95 7.11
N GLU A 66 5.87 -17.09 6.21
CA GLU A 66 5.65 -16.93 4.77
C GLU A 66 4.72 -18.01 4.21
N ALA A 67 4.88 -19.27 4.63
CA ALA A 67 4.02 -20.37 4.20
C ALA A 67 2.58 -20.22 4.71
N GLU A 68 2.40 -19.83 5.98
CA GLU A 68 1.08 -19.52 6.54
C GLU A 68 0.41 -18.37 5.81
N ARG A 69 1.16 -17.29 5.56
CA ARG A 69 0.67 -16.14 4.79
C ARG A 69 0.26 -16.55 3.39
N TYR A 70 1.07 -17.36 2.71
CA TYR A 70 0.78 -17.88 1.38
C TYR A 70 -0.53 -18.68 1.38
N ALA A 71 -0.63 -19.69 2.25
CA ALA A 71 -1.81 -20.53 2.36
C ALA A 71 -3.08 -19.72 2.67
N ARG A 72 -2.99 -18.76 3.60
CA ARG A 72 -4.09 -17.85 3.94
C ARG A 72 -4.54 -17.02 2.75
N LEU A 73 -3.62 -16.39 2.02
CA LEU A 73 -3.97 -15.52 0.90
C LEU A 73 -4.52 -16.30 -0.31
N VAL A 74 -4.00 -17.49 -0.58
CA VAL A 74 -4.57 -18.41 -1.58
C VAL A 74 -6.02 -18.76 -1.23
N ALA A 75 -6.27 -19.14 0.04
CA ALA A 75 -7.61 -19.46 0.50
C ALA A 75 -8.56 -18.26 0.42
N LEU A 76 -8.10 -17.08 0.85
CA LEU A 76 -8.88 -15.83 0.79
C LEU A 76 -9.24 -15.45 -0.64
N ARG A 77 -8.30 -15.56 -1.59
CA ARG A 77 -8.56 -15.28 -3.00
C ARG A 77 -9.64 -16.22 -3.55
N ARG A 78 -9.49 -17.53 -3.32
CA ARG A 78 -10.47 -18.53 -3.78
C ARG A 78 -11.87 -18.27 -3.21
N GLN A 79 -11.97 -18.04 -1.90
CA GLN A 79 -13.25 -17.73 -1.25
C GLN A 79 -13.87 -16.44 -1.80
N GLY A 80 -13.05 -15.43 -2.08
CA GLY A 80 -13.51 -14.18 -2.69
C GLY A 80 -14.07 -14.41 -4.10
N GLU A 81 -13.36 -15.16 -4.94
CA GLU A 81 -13.79 -15.51 -6.29
C GLU A 81 -15.11 -16.30 -6.30
N GLU A 82 -15.25 -17.28 -5.40
CA GLU A 82 -16.49 -18.06 -5.21
C GLU A 82 -17.67 -17.15 -4.84
N ARG A 83 -17.49 -16.25 -3.86
CA ARG A 83 -18.55 -15.31 -3.45
C ARG A 83 -18.94 -14.35 -4.56
N LEU A 84 -17.98 -13.86 -5.35
CA LEU A 84 -18.27 -13.02 -6.52
C LEU A 84 -19.00 -13.80 -7.62
N ALA A 85 -18.68 -15.08 -7.81
CA ALA A 85 -19.36 -15.93 -8.77
C ALA A 85 -20.80 -16.21 -8.34
N ASP A 86 -21.03 -16.54 -7.06
CA ASP A 86 -22.36 -16.81 -6.49
C ASP A 86 -23.29 -15.60 -6.63
N HIS A 87 -22.80 -14.39 -6.31
CA HIS A 87 -23.60 -13.18 -6.48
C HIS A 87 -23.95 -12.92 -7.96
N ARG A 88 -23.00 -13.13 -8.87
CA ARG A 88 -23.23 -13.04 -10.31
C ARG A 88 -24.29 -14.05 -10.78
N HIS A 89 -24.21 -15.30 -10.32
CA HIS A 89 -25.18 -16.35 -10.69
C HIS A 89 -26.58 -16.04 -10.16
N ARG A 90 -26.68 -15.41 -9.00
CA ARG A 90 -27.95 -15.01 -8.38
C ARG A 90 -28.48 -13.66 -8.86
N GLY A 91 -27.76 -12.97 -9.76
CA GLY A 91 -28.12 -11.62 -10.22
C GLY A 91 -28.11 -10.56 -9.11
N LEU A 92 -27.38 -10.81 -8.02
CA LEU A 92 -27.25 -9.88 -6.90
C LEU A 92 -26.10 -8.90 -7.14
N SER A 93 -26.19 -7.71 -6.55
CA SER A 93 -25.07 -6.77 -6.54
C SER A 93 -23.81 -7.41 -5.95
N PRO A 94 -22.62 -7.19 -6.54
CA PRO A 94 -21.37 -7.74 -6.03
C PRO A 94 -21.12 -7.34 -4.56
N PRO A 95 -20.69 -8.27 -3.70
CA PRO A 95 -20.35 -7.96 -2.32
C PRO A 95 -19.07 -7.11 -2.26
N VAL A 96 -18.98 -6.24 -1.27
CA VAL A 96 -17.73 -5.53 -0.97
C VAL A 96 -16.80 -6.48 -0.23
N LEU A 97 -15.68 -6.84 -0.86
CA LEU A 97 -14.68 -7.76 -0.30
C LEU A 97 -13.39 -7.00 0.01
N LEU A 98 -12.83 -7.24 1.19
CA LEU A 98 -11.55 -6.71 1.63
C LEU A 98 -10.67 -7.85 2.17
N PRO A 99 -9.51 -8.13 1.55
CA PRO A 99 -9.08 -7.64 0.24
C PRO A 99 -9.92 -8.21 -0.92
N HIS A 100 -9.96 -7.49 -2.04
CA HIS A 100 -10.59 -7.99 -3.27
C HIS A 100 -9.71 -9.10 -3.90
N PRO A 101 -10.27 -10.20 -4.45
CA PRO A 101 -9.48 -11.29 -5.00
C PRO A 101 -8.49 -10.86 -6.10
N ASP A 102 -8.89 -9.94 -6.99
CA ASP A 102 -8.01 -9.39 -8.05
C ASP A 102 -6.77 -8.64 -7.53
N ASP A 103 -6.79 -8.21 -6.27
CA ASP A 103 -5.68 -7.51 -5.63
C ASP A 103 -4.73 -8.46 -4.88
N ILE A 104 -5.04 -9.77 -4.85
CA ILE A 104 -4.20 -10.80 -4.25
C ILE A 104 -3.33 -11.43 -5.35
N VAL A 105 -2.05 -11.11 -5.34
CA VAL A 105 -1.06 -11.67 -6.26
C VAL A 105 -0.37 -12.85 -5.60
N ILE A 106 -0.43 -13.98 -6.30
CA ILE A 106 0.14 -15.26 -5.87
C ILE A 106 1.23 -15.61 -6.89
N ASP A 107 2.46 -15.77 -6.41
CA ASP A 107 3.57 -16.34 -7.16
C ASP A 107 3.77 -17.79 -6.71
N PRO A 108 3.34 -18.78 -7.51
CA PRO A 108 3.45 -20.19 -7.15
C PRO A 108 4.88 -20.72 -7.25
N PHE A 109 5.78 -20.05 -7.97
CA PHE A 109 7.17 -20.49 -8.11
C PHE A 109 8.02 -20.03 -6.94
N GLN A 110 7.73 -18.85 -6.40
CA GLN A 110 8.42 -18.30 -5.23
C GLN A 110 7.72 -18.62 -3.91
N TYR A 111 6.54 -19.26 -3.93
CA TYR A 111 5.67 -19.45 -2.76
C TYR A 111 5.37 -18.14 -2.02
N LYS A 112 5.20 -17.05 -2.77
CA LYS A 112 4.93 -15.72 -2.22
C LYS A 112 3.53 -15.27 -2.57
N ALA A 113 2.84 -14.70 -1.59
CA ALA A 113 1.55 -14.07 -1.80
C ALA A 113 1.53 -12.68 -1.16
N VAL A 114 1.06 -11.70 -1.92
CA VAL A 114 1.00 -10.30 -1.50
C VAL A 114 -0.35 -9.70 -1.88
N VAL A 115 -0.79 -8.73 -1.08
CA VAL A 115 -1.98 -7.92 -1.36
C VAL A 115 -1.51 -6.56 -1.87
N ILE A 116 -1.98 -6.16 -3.05
CA ILE A 116 -1.63 -4.88 -3.70
C ILE A 116 -2.74 -3.82 -3.47
N GLY A 117 -3.91 -4.26 -3.00
CA GLY A 117 -5.07 -3.43 -2.75
C GLY A 117 -5.38 -3.22 -1.26
N PRO A 118 -6.54 -2.62 -0.95
CA PRO A 118 -6.94 -2.37 0.43
C PRO A 118 -7.24 -3.66 1.18
N GLU A 119 -6.62 -3.82 2.35
CA GLU A 119 -6.94 -4.89 3.31
C GLU A 119 -7.94 -4.42 4.37
N THR A 120 -7.99 -3.11 4.66
CA THR A 120 -8.89 -2.53 5.65
C THR A 120 -9.85 -1.49 5.07
N PRO A 121 -10.99 -1.20 5.74
CA PRO A 121 -11.92 -0.16 5.33
C PRO A 121 -11.27 1.23 5.24
N GLU A 122 -10.32 1.54 6.12
CA GLU A 122 -9.60 2.81 6.14
C GLU A 122 -8.72 2.94 4.90
N GLN A 123 -7.99 1.88 4.54
CA GLN A 123 -7.21 1.84 3.29
C GLN A 123 -8.12 1.96 2.07
N ALA A 124 -9.28 1.28 2.08
CA ALA A 124 -10.25 1.37 0.99
C ALA A 124 -10.74 2.81 0.75
N ARG A 125 -10.90 3.62 1.82
CA ARG A 125 -11.23 5.04 1.71
C ARG A 125 -10.12 5.84 1.03
N VAL A 126 -8.86 5.56 1.36
CA VAL A 126 -7.71 6.22 0.71
C VAL A 126 -7.70 5.92 -0.80
N TYR A 127 -7.89 4.66 -1.19
CA TYR A 127 -7.95 4.31 -2.62
C TYR A 127 -9.18 4.89 -3.33
N ALA A 128 -10.33 4.93 -2.67
CA ALA A 128 -11.53 5.59 -3.20
C ALA A 128 -11.29 7.10 -3.42
N ASP A 129 -10.52 7.73 -2.54
CA ASP A 129 -10.15 9.14 -2.68
C ASP A 129 -9.21 9.36 -3.88
N ILE A 130 -8.23 8.48 -4.08
CA ILE A 130 -7.34 8.52 -5.25
C ILE A 130 -8.12 8.26 -6.54
N ALA A 131 -9.03 7.28 -6.55
CA ALA A 131 -9.92 7.00 -7.68
C ALA A 131 -10.83 8.20 -8.00
N TRP A 132 -11.32 8.91 -6.98
CA TRP A 132 -12.06 10.14 -7.18
C TRP A 132 -11.21 11.24 -7.82
N VAL A 133 -9.93 11.40 -7.42
CA VAL A 133 -9.02 12.37 -8.06
C VAL A 133 -8.78 12.01 -9.53
N ARG A 134 -8.62 10.73 -9.86
CA ARG A 134 -8.55 10.25 -11.26
C ARG A 134 -9.78 10.69 -12.05
N ASP A 135 -10.98 10.39 -11.53
CA ASP A 135 -12.23 10.71 -12.22
C ASP A 135 -12.39 12.23 -12.38
N TYR A 136 -12.02 13.00 -11.36
CA TYR A 136 -12.03 14.46 -11.42
C TYR A 136 -11.06 15.00 -12.49
N ALA A 137 -9.84 14.47 -12.58
CA ALA A 137 -8.89 14.83 -13.63
C ALA A 137 -9.46 14.53 -15.03
N GLN A 138 -10.17 13.41 -15.21
CA GLN A 138 -10.84 13.09 -16.46
C GLN A 138 -11.94 14.10 -16.82
N LEU A 139 -12.73 14.53 -15.85
CA LEU A 139 -13.75 15.56 -16.06
C LEU A 139 -13.12 16.90 -16.47
N CYS A 140 -12.01 17.30 -15.84
CA CYS A 140 -11.24 18.47 -16.25
C CYS A 140 -10.72 18.35 -17.69
N SER A 141 -10.32 17.15 -18.13
CA SER A 141 -9.96 16.91 -19.53
C SER A 141 -11.13 17.17 -20.47
N PHE A 142 -12.31 16.61 -20.17
CA PHE A 142 -13.49 16.82 -21.01
C PHE A 142 -13.89 18.30 -21.07
N GLN A 143 -13.81 19.01 -19.94
CA GLN A 143 -14.07 20.44 -19.91
C GLN A 143 -13.05 21.24 -20.75
N ALA A 144 -11.77 20.91 -20.63
CA ALA A 144 -10.70 21.55 -21.38
C ALA A 144 -10.84 21.35 -22.90
N GLU A 145 -11.28 20.16 -23.32
CA GLU A 145 -11.57 19.86 -24.72
C GLU A 145 -12.75 20.70 -25.25
N LEU A 146 -13.83 20.81 -24.47
CA LEU A 146 -15.02 21.60 -24.85
C LEU A 146 -14.73 23.10 -24.97
N VAL A 147 -13.94 23.66 -24.06
CA VAL A 147 -13.57 25.09 -24.06
C VAL A 147 -12.44 25.36 -25.07
N GLY A 148 -11.73 24.33 -25.53
CA GLY A 148 -10.55 24.45 -26.37
C GLY A 148 -9.33 25.05 -25.65
N ASN A 149 -9.43 25.26 -24.33
CA ASN A 149 -8.39 25.86 -23.49
C ASN A 149 -8.00 24.90 -22.36
N GLY A 150 -6.96 24.12 -22.61
CA GLY A 150 -6.45 23.13 -21.68
C GLY A 150 -4.93 23.04 -21.71
N PRO A 151 -4.29 22.61 -20.61
CA PRO A 151 -2.87 22.33 -20.61
C PRO A 151 -2.59 21.18 -21.58
N LYS A 152 -1.67 21.41 -22.53
CA LYS A 152 -1.25 20.42 -23.53
C LYS A 152 0.18 19.98 -23.25
N LEU A 153 0.41 18.69 -23.32
CA LEU A 153 1.73 18.07 -23.20
C LEU A 153 2.19 17.55 -24.56
N PRO A 154 3.46 17.76 -24.94
CA PRO A 154 4.03 17.13 -26.12
C PRO A 154 4.26 15.64 -25.86
N HIS A 155 3.73 14.77 -26.72
CA HIS A 155 3.95 13.33 -26.67
C HIS A 155 4.00 12.78 -28.10
N GLU A 156 5.13 12.20 -28.50
CA GLU A 156 5.34 11.61 -29.83
C GLU A 156 4.88 12.50 -31.01
N GLY A 157 5.22 13.78 -30.96
CA GLY A 157 4.85 14.76 -32.00
C GLY A 157 3.37 15.19 -31.98
N LYS A 158 2.56 14.72 -31.02
CA LYS A 158 1.17 15.14 -30.81
C LYS A 158 1.03 15.91 -29.49
N LEU A 159 -0.01 16.74 -29.41
CA LEU A 159 -0.39 17.43 -28.17
C LEU A 159 -1.51 16.66 -27.48
N ILE A 160 -1.26 16.19 -26.27
CA ILE A 160 -2.23 15.46 -25.44
C ILE A 160 -2.68 16.35 -24.28
N CYS A 161 -3.96 16.28 -23.89
CA CYS A 161 -4.45 16.99 -22.70
C CYS A 161 -3.75 16.47 -21.43
N ALA A 162 -3.14 17.36 -20.66
CA ALA A 162 -2.39 16.99 -19.46
C ALA A 162 -3.27 16.32 -18.39
N PHE A 163 -4.53 16.74 -18.29
CA PHE A 163 -5.48 16.17 -17.33
C PHE A 163 -5.84 14.71 -17.66
N MET A 164 -6.04 14.39 -18.93
CA MET A 164 -6.27 13.01 -19.38
C MET A 164 -5.05 12.14 -19.10
N PHE A 165 -3.85 12.64 -19.41
CA PHE A 165 -2.62 11.92 -19.12
C PHE A 165 -2.46 11.65 -17.62
N LEU A 166 -2.74 12.64 -16.78
CA LEU A 166 -2.73 12.48 -15.32
C LEU A 166 -3.74 11.43 -14.85
N ALA A 167 -4.97 11.45 -15.37
CA ALA A 167 -5.99 10.45 -15.04
C ALA A 167 -5.49 9.03 -15.36
N HIS A 168 -4.92 8.80 -16.55
CA HIS A 168 -4.36 7.51 -16.90
C HIS A 168 -3.18 7.08 -16.01
N LEU A 169 -2.31 8.01 -15.63
CA LEU A 169 -1.21 7.71 -14.70
C LEU A 169 -1.71 7.31 -13.31
N ILE A 170 -2.75 7.99 -12.80
CA ILE A 170 -3.35 7.64 -11.51
C ILE A 170 -4.02 6.26 -11.61
N ASP A 171 -4.75 5.99 -12.69
CA ASP A 171 -5.41 4.69 -12.90
C ASP A 171 -4.41 3.53 -12.92
N LEU A 172 -3.27 3.69 -13.60
CA LEU A 172 -2.21 2.67 -13.64
C LEU A 172 -1.60 2.37 -12.26
N ARG A 173 -1.67 3.32 -11.33
CA ARG A 173 -1.15 3.17 -9.96
C ARG A 173 -2.19 2.63 -8.97
N LEU A 174 -3.48 2.64 -9.32
CA LEU A 174 -4.53 2.07 -8.49
C LEU A 174 -4.46 0.52 -8.47
N PRO A 175 -4.92 -0.12 -7.37
CA PRO A 175 -5.16 -1.56 -7.33
C PRO A 175 -6.15 -1.98 -8.41
N ARG A 176 -6.06 -3.23 -8.88
CA ARG A 176 -6.85 -3.70 -10.03
C ARG A 176 -8.35 -3.57 -9.79
N SER A 177 -8.80 -3.78 -8.56
CA SER A 177 -10.22 -3.63 -8.18
C SER A 177 -10.74 -2.19 -8.31
N CYS A 178 -9.86 -1.18 -8.23
CA CYS A 178 -10.22 0.24 -8.27
C CYS A 178 -9.99 0.90 -9.64
N ARG A 179 -9.37 0.21 -10.59
CA ARG A 179 -9.13 0.73 -11.94
C ARG A 179 -10.42 0.85 -12.74
N TRP A 180 -10.42 1.74 -13.73
CA TRP A 180 -11.49 1.75 -14.71
C TRP A 180 -11.55 0.41 -15.44
N LYS A 181 -12.76 -0.11 -15.55
CA LYS A 181 -13.10 -1.24 -16.41
C LYS A 181 -13.42 -0.72 -17.81
N GLU A 182 -13.51 -1.66 -18.75
CA GLU A 182 -13.88 -1.34 -20.13
C GLU A 182 -15.21 -0.57 -20.16
N GLY A 183 -15.19 0.61 -20.78
CA GLY A 183 -16.36 1.47 -20.91
C GLY A 183 -16.58 2.47 -19.77
N ASP A 184 -15.89 2.39 -18.64
CA ASP A 184 -16.11 3.33 -17.52
C ASP A 184 -15.79 4.79 -17.91
N ALA A 185 -14.66 5.00 -18.60
CA ALA A 185 -14.29 6.32 -19.10
C ALA A 185 -15.29 6.85 -20.15
N LEU A 186 -15.87 5.95 -20.95
CA LEU A 186 -16.90 6.31 -21.94
C LEU A 186 -18.23 6.65 -21.25
N ALA A 187 -18.65 5.87 -20.25
CA ALA A 187 -19.83 6.14 -19.45
C ALA A 187 -19.72 7.51 -18.78
N LEU A 188 -18.56 7.81 -18.17
CA LEU A 188 -18.27 9.11 -17.59
C LEU A 188 -18.35 10.25 -18.63
N ALA A 189 -17.84 10.03 -19.84
CA ALA A 189 -17.93 11.01 -20.93
C ALA A 189 -19.37 11.25 -21.42
N VAL A 190 -20.18 10.19 -21.52
CA VAL A 190 -21.60 10.26 -21.91
C VAL A 190 -22.39 11.03 -20.85
N ASP A 191 -22.21 10.69 -19.57
CA ASP A 191 -22.85 11.39 -18.46
C ASP A 191 -22.45 12.87 -18.43
N TRP A 192 -21.18 13.16 -18.66
CA TRP A 192 -20.68 14.54 -18.76
C TRP A 192 -21.36 15.33 -19.88
N ARG A 193 -21.49 14.73 -21.07
CA ARG A 193 -22.13 15.37 -22.23
C ARG A 193 -23.64 15.61 -22.03
N ARG A 194 -24.30 14.85 -21.17
CA ARG A 194 -25.72 15.03 -20.85
C ARG A 194 -25.99 16.20 -19.91
N LEU A 195 -24.99 16.63 -19.12
CA LEU A 195 -25.15 17.75 -18.19
C LEU A 195 -25.27 19.10 -18.90
N SER A 196 -26.00 20.03 -18.30
CA SER A 196 -26.04 21.42 -18.78
C SER A 196 -24.68 22.10 -18.58
N ARG A 197 -24.44 23.22 -19.26
CA ARG A 197 -23.20 23.98 -19.09
C ARG A 197 -22.99 24.43 -17.64
N LEU A 198 -24.04 24.91 -16.99
CA LEU A 198 -23.99 25.39 -15.61
C LEU A 198 -23.67 24.25 -14.63
N ASP A 199 -24.26 23.08 -14.82
CA ASP A 199 -23.99 21.90 -13.98
C ASP A 199 -22.55 21.41 -14.13
N ARG A 200 -22.00 21.46 -15.35
CA ARG A 200 -20.58 21.11 -15.61
C ARG A 200 -19.64 22.05 -14.87
N GLU A 201 -19.86 23.36 -15.01
CA GLU A 201 -19.04 24.39 -14.34
C GLU A 201 -19.11 24.24 -12.81
N GLN A 202 -20.30 24.03 -12.25
CA GLN A 202 -20.48 23.74 -10.83
C GLN A 202 -19.74 22.47 -10.40
N ARG A 203 -19.85 21.38 -11.16
CA ARG A 203 -19.20 20.10 -10.82
C ARG A 203 -17.67 20.21 -10.81
N ILE A 204 -17.07 20.97 -11.74
CA ILE A 204 -15.63 21.27 -11.70
C ILE A 204 -15.30 22.12 -10.47
N ALA A 205 -16.05 23.19 -10.21
CA ALA A 205 -15.80 24.08 -9.09
C ALA A 205 -15.90 23.37 -7.72
N THR A 206 -16.94 22.55 -7.51
CA THR A 206 -17.09 21.75 -6.30
C THR A 206 -15.95 20.73 -6.16
N GLY A 207 -15.54 20.10 -7.26
CA GLY A 207 -14.42 19.16 -7.25
C GLY A 207 -13.10 19.86 -6.86
N PHE A 208 -12.85 21.04 -7.42
CA PHE A 208 -11.67 21.84 -7.07
C PHE A 208 -11.66 22.25 -5.59
N ALA A 209 -12.79 22.70 -5.05
CA ALA A 209 -12.92 23.05 -3.64
C ALA A 209 -12.62 21.87 -2.71
N ARG A 210 -13.16 20.68 -3.02
CA ARG A 210 -12.88 19.45 -2.26
C ARG A 210 -11.40 19.05 -2.31
N LEU A 211 -10.74 19.25 -3.45
CA LEU A 211 -9.30 18.97 -3.58
C LEU A 211 -8.46 19.92 -2.72
N ILE A 212 -8.80 21.21 -2.71
CA ILE A 212 -8.13 22.21 -1.85
C ILE A 212 -8.31 21.85 -0.38
N GLU A 213 -9.55 21.62 0.07
CA GLU A 213 -9.87 21.28 1.46
C GLU A 213 -9.01 20.11 1.95
N ARG A 214 -8.93 19.04 1.14
CA ARG A 214 -8.14 17.84 1.45
C ARG A 214 -6.64 18.09 1.45
N THR A 215 -6.14 18.91 0.53
CA THR A 215 -4.71 19.27 0.47
C THR A 215 -4.31 20.13 1.67
N THR A 216 -5.20 21.01 2.14
CA THR A 216 -5.00 21.84 3.33
C THR A 216 -5.16 21.09 4.65
N ALA A 217 -5.91 19.99 4.66
CA ALA A 217 -6.16 19.17 5.85
C ALA A 217 -5.05 18.17 6.18
N VAL A 218 -4.05 17.96 5.32
CA VAL A 218 -2.89 17.11 5.63
C VAL A 218 -1.92 17.91 6.53
N PRO A 219 -1.74 17.56 7.82
CA PRO A 219 -0.72 18.19 8.63
C PRO A 219 0.66 17.87 8.05
N ARG A 220 1.51 18.89 7.91
CA ARG A 220 2.91 18.81 7.43
C ARG A 220 3.84 18.08 8.43
N SER A 221 3.47 16.90 8.93
CA SER A 221 4.31 16.12 9.85
C SER A 221 5.16 15.04 9.16
N VAL A 222 5.09 14.91 7.83
CA VAL A 222 5.97 14.00 7.07
C VAL A 222 7.01 14.81 6.30
N THR A 223 7.84 15.57 7.02
CA THR A 223 9.12 16.03 6.50
C THR A 223 10.16 16.00 7.62
N ARG A 224 11.14 15.10 7.46
CA ARG A 224 12.46 15.02 8.11
C ARG A 224 12.50 14.36 9.50
N ASP A 225 12.71 13.05 9.48
CA ASP A 225 13.68 12.36 10.36
C ASP A 225 14.32 11.22 9.56
N SER A 226 15.26 11.58 8.70
CA SER A 226 16.22 10.64 8.09
C SER A 226 17.33 11.46 7.43
N SER A 227 18.33 11.85 8.21
CA SER A 227 19.77 11.99 7.86
C SER A 227 20.52 12.55 9.05
#